data_AF-A0A349YIW6-F1
#
_entry.id   AF-A0A349YIW6-F1
#
_cell.length_a   1.000
_cell.length_b   1.000
_cell.length_c   1.000
_cell.angle_alpha   90.00
_cell.angle_beta   90.00
_cell.angle_gamma   90.00
#
_symmetry.space_group_name_H-M   'P 1'
#
loop_
_entity.id
_entity.type
_entity.pdbx_description
1 polymer ?
#
loop_
_entity_poly.entity_id
_entity_poly.type
_entity_poly.pdbx_seq_one_letter_code
_entity_poly.pdbx_strand_id
1 'polypeptide(L)'
;MKYKVGDKVRVRNWDDMVKEFGTDCGYILTPGCYFVGYMKKYCNSIVTIDAINDNIYNIKEDNNVWQWCDEMFEPDYHFKPARKIEKTLISKVASDFSDCSITDETFHNILNYTIQFESVKDVINKYDKEINEMKRETKPTQPKQKTKRERLKEKIAKY
;
A
#
# COMPACT_ATOMS: atom_id res chain seq x y z
N MET A 1 -12.84 18.83 5.45
CA MET A 1 -11.44 19.26 5.27
C MET A 1 -10.58 18.73 6.41
N LYS A 2 -10.13 17.47 6.31
CA LYS A 2 -9.29 16.81 7.34
C LYS A 2 -7.79 17.05 7.16
N TYR A 3 -7.32 17.22 5.93
CA TYR A 3 -5.90 17.33 5.56
C TYR A 3 -5.48 18.75 5.21
N LYS A 4 -4.19 19.05 5.33
CA LYS A 4 -3.56 20.34 4.93
C LYS A 4 -2.59 20.17 3.77
N VAL A 5 -2.24 21.28 3.11
CA VAL A 5 -1.21 21.30 2.06
C VAL A 5 0.12 20.73 2.59
N GLY A 6 0.71 19.83 1.81
CA GLY A 6 1.92 19.08 2.14
C GLY A 6 1.69 17.74 2.85
N ASP A 7 0.46 17.44 3.29
CA ASP A 7 0.15 16.13 3.86
C ASP A 7 0.24 15.02 2.79
N LYS A 8 0.79 13.88 3.19
CA LYS A 8 0.79 12.65 2.39
C LYS A 8 -0.35 11.76 2.85
N VAL A 9 -1.26 11.47 1.93
CA VAL A 9 -2.48 10.69 2.18
C VAL A 9 -2.53 9.49 1.25
N ARG A 10 -3.23 8.43 1.67
CA ARG A 10 -3.42 7.24 0.83
C ARG A 10 -4.79 7.26 0.21
N VAL A 11 -4.84 7.12 -1.12
CA VAL A 11 -6.09 7.00 -1.87
C VAL A 11 -6.70 5.63 -1.63
N ARG A 12 -8.00 5.58 -1.34
CA ARG A 12 -8.73 4.32 -1.15
C ARG A 12 -8.72 3.46 -2.41
N ASN A 13 -8.94 2.16 -2.21
CA ASN A 13 -9.19 1.27 -3.32
C ASN A 13 -10.55 1.56 -3.97
N TRP A 14 -10.66 1.33 -5.28
CA TRP A 14 -11.91 1.51 -6.02
C TRP A 14 -13.03 0.62 -5.47
N ASP A 15 -12.76 -0.67 -5.27
CA ASP A 15 -13.79 -1.63 -4.86
C ASP A 15 -14.36 -1.32 -3.47
N ASP A 16 -13.54 -0.78 -2.57
CA ASP A 16 -13.98 -0.35 -1.24
C ASP A 16 -14.94 0.85 -1.36
N MET A 17 -14.61 1.82 -2.21
CA MET A 17 -15.49 2.96 -2.47
C MET A 17 -16.79 2.54 -3.18
N VAL A 18 -16.74 1.58 -4.11
CA VAL A 18 -17.95 1.04 -4.76
C VAL A 18 -18.84 0.33 -3.73
N LYS A 19 -18.25 -0.42 -2.80
CA LYS A 19 -19.00 -1.12 -1.77
C LYS A 19 -19.71 -0.15 -0.82
N GLU A 20 -19.10 1.00 -0.54
CA GLU A 20 -19.63 2.00 0.39
C GLU A 20 -20.62 2.98 -0.27
N PHE A 21 -20.28 3.51 -1.45
CA PHE A 21 -21.03 4.57 -2.12
C PHE A 21 -21.80 4.11 -3.37
N GLY A 22 -21.56 2.88 -3.83
CA GLY A 22 -22.10 2.38 -5.09
C GLY A 22 -21.36 2.93 -6.31
N THR A 23 -21.92 2.63 -7.48
CA THR A 23 -21.46 3.17 -8.77
C THR A 23 -22.65 3.62 -9.58
N ASP A 24 -22.54 4.77 -10.22
CA ASP A 24 -23.52 5.28 -11.17
C ASP A 24 -22.82 5.66 -12.48
N CYS A 25 -23.29 5.13 -13.60
CA CYS A 25 -22.72 5.35 -14.94
C CYS A 25 -21.18 5.22 -15.06
N GLY A 26 -20.54 4.39 -14.23
CA GLY A 26 -19.08 4.20 -14.23
C GLY A 26 -18.30 5.20 -13.36
N TYR A 27 -19.00 5.97 -12.55
CA TYR A 27 -18.46 6.93 -11.58
C TYR A 27 -18.88 6.53 -10.16
N ILE A 28 -18.09 6.93 -9.17
CA ILE A 28 -18.48 6.86 -7.76
C ILE A 28 -18.89 8.25 -7.31
N LEU A 29 -20.13 8.37 -6.84
CA LEU A 29 -20.69 9.60 -6.30
C LEU A 29 -20.34 9.66 -4.80
N THR A 30 -19.24 10.33 -4.46
CA THR A 30 -18.96 10.61 -3.05
C THR A 30 -19.69 11.91 -2.65
N PRO A 31 -20.00 12.11 -1.35
CA PRO A 31 -20.73 13.29 -0.87
C PRO A 31 -20.14 14.66 -1.25
N GLY A 32 -18.87 14.72 -1.64
CA GLY A 32 -18.18 15.97 -2.00
C GLY A 32 -17.60 16.04 -3.40
N CYS A 33 -17.50 14.92 -4.14
CA CYS A 33 -16.84 14.92 -5.44
C CYS A 33 -17.14 13.65 -6.29
N TYR A 34 -16.64 13.61 -7.53
CA TYR A 34 -16.84 12.47 -8.44
C TYR A 34 -15.55 11.66 -8.58
N PHE A 35 -15.60 10.35 -8.34
CA PHE A 35 -14.49 9.46 -8.66
C PHE A 35 -14.69 8.86 -10.05
N VAL A 36 -13.86 9.27 -11.01
CA VAL A 36 -13.95 8.78 -12.40
C VAL A 36 -12.99 7.63 -12.68
N GLY A 37 -13.30 6.82 -13.70
CA GLY A 37 -12.46 5.67 -14.07
C GLY A 37 -10.97 6.00 -14.31
N TYR A 38 -10.65 7.21 -14.78
CA TYR A 38 -9.27 7.67 -14.98
C TYR A 38 -8.49 7.89 -13.67
N MET A 39 -9.18 8.09 -12.56
CA MET A 39 -8.57 8.27 -11.24
C MET A 39 -8.16 6.94 -10.59
N LYS A 40 -8.63 5.80 -11.12
CA LYS A 40 -8.29 4.44 -10.64
C LYS A 40 -6.80 4.18 -10.55
N LYS A 41 -6.00 4.80 -11.43
CA LYS A 41 -4.54 4.65 -11.44
C LYS A 41 -3.86 5.13 -10.14
N TYR A 42 -4.54 5.94 -9.34
CA TYR A 42 -4.06 6.45 -8.05
C TYR A 42 -4.54 5.61 -6.86
N CYS A 43 -5.45 4.65 -7.04
CA CYS A 43 -5.92 3.78 -5.96
C CYS A 43 -4.74 3.11 -5.23
N ASN A 44 -4.81 3.03 -3.91
CA ASN A 44 -3.77 2.52 -3.01
C ASN A 44 -2.44 3.27 -3.01
N SER A 45 -2.31 4.34 -3.81
CA SER A 45 -1.09 5.15 -3.89
C SER A 45 -1.07 6.20 -2.80
N ILE A 46 0.13 6.58 -2.38
CA ILE A 46 0.36 7.71 -1.48
C ILE A 46 0.50 8.95 -2.36
N VAL A 47 -0.35 9.94 -2.13
CA VAL A 47 -0.41 11.20 -2.87
C VAL A 47 -0.20 12.37 -1.92
N THR A 48 0.23 13.50 -2.47
CA THR A 48 0.56 14.70 -1.70
C THR A 48 -0.48 15.77 -1.97
N ILE A 49 -1.11 16.30 -0.91
CA ILE A 49 -2.02 17.44 -1.03
C ILE A 49 -1.21 18.67 -1.44
N ASP A 50 -1.49 19.22 -2.63
CA ASP A 50 -0.78 20.37 -3.20
C ASP A 50 -1.54 21.67 -2.99
N ALA A 51 -2.87 21.63 -3.14
CA ALA A 51 -3.72 22.79 -2.93
C ALA A 51 -5.07 22.41 -2.30
N ILE A 52 -5.69 23.42 -1.69
CA ILE A 52 -7.00 23.35 -1.05
C ILE A 52 -7.82 24.52 -1.60
N ASN A 53 -8.92 24.21 -2.29
CA ASN A 53 -9.81 25.20 -2.90
C ASN A 53 -11.25 24.82 -2.59
N ASP A 54 -12.04 25.72 -1.98
CA ASP A 54 -13.49 25.56 -1.76
C ASP A 54 -13.95 24.19 -1.24
N ASN A 55 -13.28 23.67 -0.21
CA ASN A 55 -13.50 22.34 0.39
C ASN A 55 -13.08 21.13 -0.46
N ILE A 56 -12.26 21.35 -1.46
CA ILE A 56 -11.75 20.34 -2.38
C ILE A 56 -10.23 20.33 -2.31
N TYR A 57 -9.66 19.14 -2.45
CA TYR A 57 -8.23 18.91 -2.53
C TYR A 57 -7.77 18.79 -3.98
N ASN A 58 -6.57 19.28 -4.25
CA ASN A 58 -5.80 18.94 -5.43
C ASN A 58 -4.51 18.22 -5.01
N ILE A 59 -4.09 17.25 -5.80
CA ILE A 59 -2.89 16.46 -5.52
C ILE A 59 -1.78 16.79 -6.51
N LYS A 60 -0.54 16.65 -6.04
CA LYS A 60 0.63 16.93 -6.89
C LYS A 60 0.78 15.91 -8.02
N GLU A 61 0.47 14.65 -7.75
CA GLU A 61 0.70 13.50 -8.63
C GLU A 61 -0.24 13.46 -9.86
N ASP A 62 -1.29 14.29 -9.87
CA ASP A 62 -2.15 14.47 -11.04
C ASP A 62 -2.01 15.85 -11.69
N ASN A 63 -1.01 16.64 -11.29
CA ASN A 63 -0.81 18.03 -11.71
C ASN A 63 -2.03 18.92 -11.44
N ASN A 64 -2.70 18.71 -10.31
CA ASN A 64 -3.90 19.44 -9.90
C ASN A 64 -5.07 19.34 -10.90
N VAL A 65 -5.13 18.25 -11.68
CA VAL A 65 -6.15 18.05 -12.70
C VAL A 65 -7.48 17.65 -12.10
N TRP A 66 -7.47 16.79 -11.07
CA TRP A 66 -8.70 16.29 -10.47
C TRP A 66 -8.97 16.91 -9.10
N GLN A 67 -10.24 16.82 -8.75
CA GLN A 67 -10.81 17.26 -7.49
C GLN A 67 -10.95 16.05 -6.57
N TRP A 68 -10.42 16.17 -5.36
CA TRP A 68 -10.38 15.10 -4.37
C TRP A 68 -11.09 15.55 -3.09
N CYS A 69 -11.76 14.63 -2.39
CA CYS A 69 -12.46 14.91 -1.14
C CYS A 69 -12.09 13.90 -0.05
N ASP A 70 -12.46 14.20 1.21
CA ASP A 70 -12.11 13.41 2.40
C ASP A 70 -12.49 11.93 2.22
N GLU A 71 -13.58 11.65 1.50
CA GLU A 71 -14.11 10.31 1.25
C GLU A 71 -13.29 9.48 0.26
N MET A 72 -12.31 10.06 -0.42
CA MET A 72 -11.43 9.34 -1.34
C MET A 72 -10.13 8.88 -0.68
N PHE A 73 -9.89 9.31 0.56
CA PHE A 73 -8.68 8.97 1.32
C PHE A 73 -8.99 7.98 2.44
N GLU A 74 -8.01 7.15 2.77
CA GLU A 74 -8.08 6.23 3.91
C GLU A 74 -8.10 7.04 5.23
N PRO A 75 -9.14 6.91 6.07
CA PRO A 75 -9.31 7.74 7.26
C PRO A 75 -8.24 7.51 8.33
N ASP A 76 -7.73 6.28 8.44
CA ASP A 76 -6.73 5.88 9.44
C ASP A 76 -5.29 5.92 8.89
N TYR A 77 -5.09 6.46 7.69
CA TYR A 77 -3.75 6.57 7.13
C TYR A 77 -2.98 7.73 7.76
N HIS A 78 -2.15 7.39 8.75
CA HIS A 78 -1.14 8.29 9.26
C HIS A 78 0.18 8.02 8.54
N PHE A 79 0.54 8.87 7.59
CA PHE A 79 1.92 8.90 7.10
C PHE A 79 2.83 9.28 8.27
N LYS A 80 3.42 8.25 8.90
CA LYS A 80 4.52 8.44 9.83
C LYS A 80 5.76 8.52 8.95
N PRO A 81 6.34 9.72 8.68
CA PRO A 81 7.75 9.74 8.33
C PRO A 81 8.43 8.97 9.46
N ALA A 82 9.28 8.03 9.11
CA ALA A 82 9.76 7.03 10.05
C ALA A 82 10.68 7.66 11.10
N ARG A 83 10.20 8.55 11.98
CA ARG A 83 11.00 9.42 12.87
C ARG A 83 11.91 8.64 13.81
N LYS A 84 11.56 7.38 14.13
CA LYS A 84 12.38 6.48 14.97
C LYS A 84 13.52 5.83 14.17
N ILE A 85 13.25 5.54 12.90
CA ILE A 85 14.24 5.06 11.93
C ILE A 85 15.14 6.23 11.53
N GLU A 86 14.57 7.42 11.34
CA GLU A 86 15.24 8.65 10.93
C GLU A 86 16.34 9.06 11.92
N LYS A 87 16.08 9.19 13.22
CA LYS A 87 17.15 9.56 14.19
C LYS A 87 18.28 8.53 14.26
N THR A 88 17.93 7.24 14.26
CA THR A 88 18.91 6.15 14.39
C THR A 88 19.73 5.98 13.10
N LEU A 89 19.09 6.12 11.94
CA LEU A 89 19.76 6.12 10.64
C LEU A 89 20.58 7.39 10.44
N ILE A 90 20.07 8.57 10.81
CA ILE A 90 20.84 9.82 10.76
C ILE A 90 22.12 9.68 11.58
N SER A 91 22.03 9.16 12.82
CA SER A 91 23.24 8.96 13.63
C SER A 91 24.22 7.96 13.00
N LYS A 92 23.72 6.93 12.32
CA LYS A 92 24.53 5.89 11.70
C LYS A 92 25.18 6.35 10.39
N VAL A 93 24.42 7.04 9.55
CA VAL A 93 24.92 7.68 8.33
C VAL A 93 25.93 8.78 8.71
N ALA A 94 25.64 9.61 9.72
CA ALA A 94 26.58 10.62 10.19
C ALA A 94 27.87 10.00 10.76
N SER A 95 27.81 8.83 11.42
CA SER A 95 29.02 8.13 11.86
C SER A 95 29.81 7.52 10.69
N ASP A 96 29.13 6.94 9.71
CA ASP A 96 29.79 6.29 8.57
C ASP A 96 30.48 7.31 7.64
N PHE A 97 30.05 8.58 7.69
CA PHE A 97 30.59 9.68 6.88
C PHE A 97 31.31 10.75 7.70
N SER A 98 31.66 10.49 8.96
CA SER A 98 32.31 11.48 9.85
C SER A 98 33.62 12.05 9.29
N ASP A 99 34.30 11.27 8.45
CA ASP A 99 35.62 11.60 7.89
C ASP A 99 35.52 12.14 6.45
N CYS A 100 34.31 12.34 5.93
CA CYS A 100 34.10 12.71 4.54
C CYS A 100 33.63 14.16 4.41
N SER A 101 34.28 14.94 3.55
CA SER A 101 33.95 16.34 3.25
C SER A 101 32.71 16.43 2.33
N ILE A 102 31.60 15.83 2.76
CA ILE A 102 30.35 15.81 2.01
C ILE A 102 29.59 17.11 2.27
N THR A 103 29.01 17.69 1.23
CA THR A 103 28.15 18.87 1.34
C THR A 103 26.79 18.49 1.95
N ASP A 104 26.17 19.42 2.69
CA ASP A 104 24.86 19.21 3.34
C ASP A 104 23.78 18.70 2.36
N GLU A 105 23.78 19.20 1.12
CA GLU A 105 22.83 18.79 0.09
C GLU A 105 22.98 17.32 -0.33
N THR A 106 24.21 16.83 -0.43
CA THR A 106 24.48 15.42 -0.77
C THR A 106 24.09 14.51 0.39
N PHE A 107 24.32 14.94 1.63
CA PHE A 107 23.88 14.22 2.82
C PHE A 107 22.35 14.09 2.88
N HIS A 108 21.62 15.18 2.61
CA HIS A 108 20.15 15.16 2.57
C HIS A 108 19.61 14.21 1.49
N ASN A 109 20.24 14.19 0.31
CA ASN A 109 19.85 13.28 -0.76
C ASN A 109 20.06 11.82 -0.39
N ILE A 110 21.24 11.47 0.17
CA ILE A 110 21.55 10.11 0.62
C ILE A 110 20.56 9.66 1.71
N LEU A 111 20.25 10.54 2.66
CA LEU A 111 19.33 10.26 3.74
C LEU A 111 17.92 9.97 3.20
N ASN A 112 17.43 10.80 2.27
CA ASN A 112 16.11 10.61 1.65
C ASN A 112 16.01 9.29 0.89
N TYR A 113 17.03 8.93 0.10
CA TYR A 113 17.07 7.64 -0.61
C TYR A 113 17.10 6.45 0.36
N THR A 114 17.85 6.56 1.46
CA THR A 114 17.96 5.48 2.45
C THR A 114 16.65 5.27 3.20
N ILE A 115 15.95 6.34 3.59
CA ILE A 115 14.63 6.27 4.22
C ILE A 115 13.61 5.63 3.27
N GLN A 116 13.64 6.04 2.00
CA GLN A 116 12.76 5.47 0.98
C GLN A 116 13.03 3.97 0.80
N PHE A 117 14.30 3.55 0.71
CA PHE A 117 14.67 2.15 0.55
C PHE A 117 14.23 1.28 1.74
N GLU A 118 14.39 1.78 2.97
CA GLU A 118 13.99 1.02 4.17
C GLU A 118 12.47 0.88 4.26
N SER A 119 11.71 1.91 3.88
CA SER A 119 10.25 1.82 3.79
C SER A 119 9.77 0.79 2.76
N VAL A 120 10.51 0.62 1.65
CA VAL A 120 10.21 -0.38 0.62
C VAL A 120 10.54 -1.80 1.12
N LYS A 121 11.61 -1.99 1.91
CA LYS A 121 11.93 -3.30 2.51
C LYS A 121 10.81 -3.81 3.41
N ASP A 122 10.22 -2.95 4.23
CA ASP A 122 9.12 -3.36 5.12
C ASP A 122 7.90 -3.85 4.33
N VAL A 123 7.61 -3.19 3.20
CA VAL A 123 6.55 -3.60 2.28
C VAL A 123 6.88 -4.95 1.64
N ILE A 124 8.12 -5.14 1.16
CA ILE A 124 8.58 -6.43 0.60
C ILE A 124 8.45 -7.55 1.63
N ASN A 125 8.93 -7.34 2.86
CA ASN A 125 8.87 -8.31 3.94
C ASN A 125 7.42 -8.70 4.29
N LYS A 126 6.51 -7.73 4.26
CA LYS A 126 5.07 -7.98 4.46
C LYS A 126 4.52 -8.91 3.38
N TYR A 127 4.78 -8.62 2.11
CA TYR A 127 4.32 -9.46 1.00
C TYR A 127 4.95 -10.85 1.01
N ASP A 128 6.24 -10.97 1.35
CA ASP A 128 6.90 -12.27 1.50
C ASP A 128 6.24 -13.13 2.57
N LYS A 129 5.80 -12.52 3.68
CA LYS A 129 5.06 -13.22 4.72
C LYS A 129 3.70 -13.73 4.20
N GLU A 130 2.93 -12.88 3.54
CA GLU A 130 1.63 -13.25 2.96
C GLU A 130 1.77 -14.37 1.91
N ILE A 131 2.79 -14.29 1.05
CA ILE A 131 3.12 -15.35 0.06
C ILE A 131 3.44 -16.67 0.76
N ASN A 132 4.19 -16.64 1.85
CA ASN A 132 4.53 -17.83 2.60
C ASN A 132 3.34 -18.46 3.34
N GLU A 133 2.37 -17.66 3.78
CA GLU A 133 1.11 -18.13 4.36
C GLU A 133 0.22 -18.79 3.29
N MET A 134 0.05 -18.17 2.12
CA MET A 134 -0.70 -18.75 1.00
C MET A 134 -0.12 -20.10 0.52
N LYS A 135 1.22 -20.23 0.49
CA LYS A 135 1.90 -21.51 0.18
C LYS A 135 1.62 -22.60 1.21
N ARG A 136 1.32 -22.26 2.47
CA ARG A 136 0.97 -23.23 3.52
C ARG A 136 -0.45 -23.73 3.36
N GLU A 137 -1.37 -22.84 2.98
CA GLU A 137 -2.79 -23.16 2.76
C GLU A 137 -3.03 -23.98 1.49
N THR A 138 -2.16 -23.84 0.48
CA THR A 138 -2.25 -24.58 -0.79
C THR A 138 -1.55 -25.93 -0.81
N LYS A 139 -1.07 -26.46 0.34
CA LYS A 139 -0.52 -27.82 0.40
C LYS A 139 -1.56 -28.82 -0.11
N PRO A 140 -1.31 -29.55 -1.21
CA PRO A 140 -2.27 -30.52 -1.73
C PRO A 140 -2.43 -31.64 -0.70
N THR A 141 -3.67 -31.92 -0.31
CA THR A 141 -3.98 -33.14 0.44
C THR A 141 -3.63 -34.31 -0.47
N GLN A 142 -2.49 -34.98 -0.23
CA GLN A 142 -2.16 -36.19 -0.99
C GLN A 142 -3.32 -37.19 -0.82
N PRO A 143 -3.82 -37.79 -1.91
CA PRO A 143 -4.85 -38.83 -1.78
C PRO A 143 -4.27 -39.94 -0.91
N LYS A 144 -4.93 -40.23 0.22
CA LYS A 144 -4.57 -41.34 1.11
C LYS A 144 -4.38 -42.60 0.27
N GLN A 145 -3.17 -43.16 0.26
CA GLN A 145 -2.93 -44.44 -0.40
C GLN A 145 -3.89 -45.48 0.21
N LYS A 146 -4.83 -45.99 -0.59
CA LYS A 146 -5.77 -47.03 -0.16
C LYS A 146 -5.00 -48.18 0.50
N THR A 147 -5.40 -48.52 1.70
CA THR A 147 -4.80 -49.60 2.49
C THR A 147 -5.00 -50.95 1.78
N LYS A 148 -4.15 -51.94 2.08
CA LYS A 148 -4.27 -53.31 1.51
C LYS A 148 -5.69 -53.89 1.72
N ARG A 149 -6.34 -53.53 2.84
CA ARG A 149 -7.70 -53.98 3.18
C ARG A 149 -8.77 -53.38 2.27
N GLU A 150 -8.65 -52.10 1.91
CA GLU A 150 -9.58 -51.43 1.00
C GLU A 150 -9.45 -51.96 -0.43
N ARG A 151 -8.21 -52.22 -0.89
CA ARG A 151 -7.96 -52.85 -2.21
C ARG A 151 -8.50 -54.28 -2.28
N LEU A 152 -8.46 -55.02 -1.17
CA LEU A 152 -8.99 -56.39 -1.12
C LEU A 152 -10.52 -56.41 -1.16
N LYS A 153 -11.19 -55.47 -0.47
CA LYS A 153 -12.66 -55.34 -0.52
C LYS A 153 -13.17 -55.04 -1.93
N GLU A 154 -12.50 -54.17 -2.68
CA GLU A 154 -12.85 -53.88 -4.08
C GLU A 154 -12.65 -55.08 -5.02
N LYS A 155 -11.66 -55.94 -4.76
CA LYS A 155 -11.47 -57.17 -5.55
C LYS A 155 -12.55 -58.20 -5.27
N ILE A 156 -13.02 -58.31 -4.03
CA ILE A 156 -14.09 -59.24 -3.65
C ILE A 156 -15.43 -58.77 -4.21
N ALA A 157 -15.69 -57.46 -4.26
CA ALA A 157 -16.94 -56.90 -4.80
C ALA A 157 -17.09 -57.01 -6.34
N LYS A 158 -16.09 -57.53 -7.05
CA LYS A 158 -16.11 -57.73 -8.52
C LYS A 158 -16.37 -59.17 -8.95
N TYR A 159 -16.59 -60.07 -8.00
CA TYR A 159 -17.05 -61.44 -8.21
C TYR A 159 -18.41 -61.60 -7.54
#